data_AF-A0A5B7BG08-F1
#
_entry.id   AF-A0A5B7BG08-F1
#
_cell.length_a   1.000
_cell.length_b   1.000
_cell.length_c   1.000
_cell.angle_alpha   90.00
_cell.angle_beta   90.00
_cell.angle_gamma   90.00
#
_symmetry.space_group_name_H-M   'P 1'
#
loop_
_entity.id
_entity.type
_entity.pdbx_description
1 polymer ?
#
loop_
_entity_poly.entity_id
_entity_poly.type
_entity_poly.pdbx_seq_one_letter_code
_entity_poly.pdbx_strand_id
1 'polypeptide(L)'
;GIPFGVLTELVGPAGIGKTQFCLKLSLLASLPTNCGGLDGRVIYIDAESKFSSRRMIEIGVNSFPEIFHMKGMAQEMAGRILVLRPTSLSEFTESLQQIKVSLLQHKVKLLVIDSMAALVSGENEQGLPRQHALGWHISFIKSLAEFSRIPIVVTNQVRSRSRDEASQYSFQVQSRDDAVEDPTNFDSHLVAALGIHWAHAVTIRLVLETKSGQRFMKVAKSPMSPSLAFPFYISSSGISLLSDDGIEMTGPQINTIHCQGHSSIINFDGERLQ
;
A
#
# COMPACT_ATOMS: atom_id res chain seq x y z
N GLY A 1 12.94 -6.42 6.13
CA GLY A 1 11.92 -5.68 6.91
C GLY A 1 11.73 -4.28 6.34
N ILE A 2 10.77 -3.50 6.87
CA ILE A 2 10.58 -2.08 6.48
C ILE A 2 11.61 -1.21 7.21
N PRO A 3 12.47 -0.44 6.51
CA PRO A 3 13.50 0.35 7.17
C PRO A 3 12.94 1.60 7.84
N PHE A 4 13.64 2.02 8.89
CA PHE A 4 13.36 3.26 9.64
C PHE A 4 13.80 4.49 8.84
N GLY A 5 13.10 5.60 9.03
CA GLY A 5 13.54 6.88 8.48
C GLY A 5 13.22 7.10 7.02
N VAL A 6 12.44 6.20 6.39
CA VAL A 6 12.09 6.30 4.98
C VAL A 6 10.59 6.13 4.74
N LEU A 7 10.13 6.69 3.64
CA LEU A 7 8.77 6.51 3.15
C LEU A 7 8.66 5.25 2.29
N THR A 8 7.86 4.30 2.73
CA THR A 8 7.53 3.07 1.99
C THR A 8 6.11 3.14 1.44
N GLU A 9 5.96 2.87 0.16
CA GLU A 9 4.68 2.74 -0.52
C GLU A 9 4.34 1.27 -0.75
N LEU A 10 3.09 0.91 -0.45
CA LEU A 10 2.50 -0.37 -0.81
C LEU A 10 1.38 -0.14 -1.84
N VAL A 11 1.64 -0.46 -3.10
CA VAL A 11 0.71 -0.23 -4.21
C VAL A 11 0.16 -1.55 -4.74
N GLY A 12 -1.09 -1.56 -5.19
CA GLY A 12 -1.67 -2.72 -5.88
C GLY A 12 -3.18 -2.58 -6.06
N PRO A 13 -3.83 -3.52 -6.75
CA PRO A 13 -5.28 -3.52 -6.97
C PRO A 13 -6.11 -3.58 -5.68
N ALA A 14 -7.39 -3.23 -5.77
CA ALA A 14 -8.32 -3.45 -4.66
C ALA A 14 -8.41 -4.94 -4.29
N GLY A 15 -8.56 -5.26 -3.01
CA GLY A 15 -8.67 -6.66 -2.55
C GLY A 15 -7.36 -7.48 -2.53
N ILE A 16 -6.25 -6.94 -3.04
CA ILE A 16 -4.99 -7.70 -3.15
C ILE A 16 -4.32 -8.03 -1.80
N GLY A 17 -4.64 -7.28 -0.74
CA GLY A 17 -4.10 -7.53 0.60
C GLY A 17 -3.38 -6.37 1.28
N LYS A 18 -3.43 -5.14 0.74
CA LYS A 18 -2.73 -3.97 1.30
C LYS A 18 -3.05 -3.73 2.78
N THR A 19 -4.33 -3.65 3.12
CA THR A 19 -4.77 -3.50 4.52
C THR A 19 -4.35 -4.69 5.38
N GLN A 20 -4.32 -5.93 4.87
CA GLN A 20 -3.86 -7.10 5.62
C GLN A 20 -2.37 -7.01 5.98
N PHE A 21 -1.55 -6.52 5.05
CA PHE A 21 -0.14 -6.21 5.32
C PHE A 21 -0.01 -5.14 6.41
N CYS A 22 -0.75 -4.02 6.29
CA CYS A 22 -0.74 -2.92 7.25
C CYS A 22 -1.18 -3.34 8.66
N LEU A 23 -2.22 -4.17 8.79
CA LEU A 23 -2.69 -4.71 10.08
C LEU A 23 -1.63 -5.60 10.72
N LYS A 24 -1.02 -6.53 9.96
CA LYS A 24 0.04 -7.41 10.48
C LYS A 24 1.29 -6.61 10.87
N LEU A 25 1.68 -5.62 10.08
CA LEU A 25 2.80 -4.74 10.39
C LEU A 25 2.56 -3.91 11.65
N SER A 26 1.32 -3.44 11.85
CA SER A 26 0.92 -2.69 13.05
C SER A 26 1.01 -3.56 14.31
N LEU A 27 0.61 -4.83 14.23
CA LEU A 27 0.83 -5.79 15.31
C LEU A 27 2.31 -6.03 15.58
N LEU A 28 3.11 -6.29 14.56
CA LEU A 28 4.55 -6.50 14.71
C LEU A 28 5.23 -5.31 15.40
N ALA A 29 4.87 -4.08 15.02
CA ALA A 29 5.42 -2.88 15.66
C ALA A 29 4.96 -2.71 17.12
N SER A 30 3.76 -3.17 17.48
CA SER A 30 3.24 -3.08 18.85
C SER A 30 3.72 -4.19 19.78
N LEU A 31 4.13 -5.34 19.23
CA LEU A 31 4.63 -6.48 19.99
C LEU A 31 5.87 -6.11 20.83
N PRO A 32 6.05 -6.76 22.00
CA PRO A 32 7.27 -6.65 22.80
C PRO A 32 8.56 -6.99 22.03
N THR A 33 9.68 -6.38 22.42
CA THR A 33 10.98 -6.59 21.77
C THR A 33 11.50 -8.02 21.89
N ASN A 34 11.25 -8.70 23.01
CA ASN A 34 11.58 -10.12 23.20
C ASN A 34 10.79 -11.05 22.26
N CYS A 35 9.76 -10.53 21.60
CA CYS A 35 8.93 -11.24 20.63
C CYS A 35 9.22 -10.79 19.18
N GLY A 36 10.31 -10.05 18.94
CA GLY A 36 10.67 -9.53 17.62
C GLY A 36 9.93 -8.27 17.20
N GLY A 37 9.14 -7.66 18.10
CA GLY A 37 8.47 -6.39 17.87
C GLY A 37 9.29 -5.16 18.27
N LEU A 38 8.66 -3.98 18.27
CA LEU A 38 9.34 -2.71 18.58
C LEU A 38 8.95 -2.14 19.96
N ASP A 39 8.10 -2.83 20.72
CA ASP A 39 7.52 -2.38 21.99
C ASP A 39 6.99 -0.94 21.89
N GLY A 40 6.38 -0.62 20.74
CA GLY A 40 6.04 0.73 20.34
C GLY A 40 4.54 0.97 20.22
N ARG A 41 4.16 2.25 20.16
CA ARG A 41 2.84 2.65 19.71
C ARG A 41 2.79 2.77 18.19
N VAL A 42 1.63 2.50 17.62
CA VAL A 42 1.37 2.66 16.18
C VAL A 42 0.30 3.70 15.99
N ILE A 43 0.49 4.58 15.02
CA ILE A 43 -0.58 5.45 14.53
C ILE A 43 -1.03 4.90 13.18
N TYR A 44 -2.33 4.66 13.05
CA TYR A 44 -2.96 4.14 11.84
C TYR A 44 -3.98 5.15 11.35
N ILE A 45 -3.69 5.82 10.24
CA ILE A 45 -4.66 6.68 9.55
C ILE A 45 -5.45 5.80 8.59
N ASP A 46 -6.72 5.56 8.91
CA ASP A 46 -7.68 4.76 8.15
C ASP A 46 -8.64 5.69 7.41
N ALA A 47 -8.25 6.12 6.21
CA ALA A 47 -9.05 7.03 5.39
C ALA A 47 -10.18 6.31 4.63
N GLU A 48 -10.07 4.98 4.46
CA GLU A 48 -11.07 4.19 3.75
C GLU A 48 -12.05 3.46 4.70
N SER A 49 -11.92 3.67 6.02
CA SER A 49 -12.71 2.98 7.07
C SER A 49 -12.63 1.45 6.97
N LYS A 50 -11.47 0.91 6.59
CA LYS A 50 -11.21 -0.53 6.38
C LYS A 50 -10.53 -1.19 7.58
N PHE A 51 -10.09 -0.42 8.57
CA PHE A 51 -9.47 -0.97 9.76
C PHE A 51 -10.46 -1.80 10.59
N SER A 52 -10.08 -3.04 10.92
CA SER A 52 -10.86 -3.93 11.79
C SER A 52 -9.99 -4.47 12.93
N SER A 53 -10.30 -4.04 14.15
CA SER A 53 -9.63 -4.54 15.37
C SER A 53 -9.86 -6.04 15.56
N ARG A 54 -11.06 -6.55 15.23
CA ARG A 54 -11.36 -7.99 15.24
C ARG A 54 -10.42 -8.75 14.31
N ARG A 55 -10.25 -8.27 13.08
CA ARG A 55 -9.35 -8.89 12.11
C ARG A 55 -7.89 -8.82 12.55
N MET A 56 -7.48 -7.70 13.13
CA MET A 56 -6.15 -7.55 13.71
C MET A 56 -5.89 -8.57 14.82
N ILE A 57 -6.80 -8.70 15.79
CA ILE A 57 -6.66 -9.66 16.89
C ILE A 57 -6.62 -11.09 16.36
N GLU A 58 -7.44 -11.42 15.37
CA GLU A 58 -7.39 -12.73 14.70
C GLU A 58 -6.01 -13.01 14.09
N ILE A 59 -5.41 -12.04 13.39
CA ILE A 59 -4.04 -12.15 12.87
C ILE A 59 -3.06 -12.41 14.01
N GLY A 60 -3.19 -11.68 15.12
CA GLY A 60 -2.34 -11.81 16.30
C GLY A 60 -2.41 -13.22 16.91
N VAL A 61 -3.61 -13.71 17.18
CA VAL A 61 -3.85 -15.06 17.74
C VAL A 61 -3.27 -16.15 16.85
N ASN A 62 -3.47 -16.06 15.54
CA ASN A 62 -3.02 -17.10 14.61
C ASN A 62 -1.54 -16.98 14.17
N SER A 63 -0.91 -15.82 14.35
CA SER A 63 0.51 -15.62 14.01
C SER A 63 1.42 -15.76 15.23
N PHE A 64 0.93 -15.40 16.42
CA PHE A 64 1.70 -15.35 17.65
C PHE A 64 0.89 -15.95 18.83
N PRO A 65 0.47 -17.22 18.73
CA PRO A 65 -0.42 -17.84 19.71
C PRO A 65 0.16 -17.79 21.13
N GLU A 66 1.46 -18.04 21.28
CA GLU A 66 2.16 -18.02 22.58
C GLU A 66 2.05 -16.67 23.30
N ILE A 67 1.95 -15.57 22.54
CA ILE A 67 1.82 -14.22 23.08
C ILE A 67 0.34 -13.90 23.32
N PHE A 68 -0.50 -14.14 22.32
CA PHE A 68 -1.90 -13.71 22.35
C PHE A 68 -2.79 -14.57 23.25
N HIS A 69 -2.35 -15.77 23.64
CA HIS A 69 -3.03 -16.57 24.66
C HIS A 69 -2.76 -16.09 26.09
N MET A 70 -1.76 -15.23 26.31
CA MET A 70 -1.54 -14.62 27.61
C MET A 70 -2.67 -13.63 27.93
N LYS A 71 -3.22 -13.73 29.14
CA LYS A 71 -4.36 -12.91 29.57
C LYS A 71 -4.04 -11.42 29.43
N GLY A 72 -4.87 -10.71 28.67
CA GLY A 72 -4.78 -9.26 28.47
C GLY A 72 -3.89 -8.80 27.32
N MET A 73 -3.08 -9.67 26.71
CA MET A 73 -2.15 -9.26 25.65
C MET A 73 -2.87 -8.70 24.42
N ALA A 74 -3.95 -9.33 23.96
CA ALA A 74 -4.71 -8.81 22.82
C ALA A 74 -5.24 -7.38 23.06
N GLN A 75 -5.69 -7.10 24.28
CA GLN A 75 -6.22 -5.80 24.68
C GLN A 75 -5.10 -4.76 24.84
N GLU A 76 -3.97 -5.18 25.39
CA GLU A 76 -2.76 -4.35 25.48
C GLU A 76 -2.25 -3.95 24.07
N MET A 77 -2.14 -4.92 23.16
CA MET A 77 -1.68 -4.67 21.79
C MET A 77 -2.65 -3.75 21.04
N ALA A 78 -3.96 -3.96 21.19
CA ALA A 78 -4.97 -3.07 20.62
C ALA A 78 -4.85 -1.64 21.21
N GLY A 79 -4.60 -1.51 22.52
CA GLY A 79 -4.41 -0.22 23.19
C GLY A 79 -3.14 0.55 22.77
N ARG A 80 -2.18 -0.12 22.13
CA ARG A 80 -0.97 0.51 21.56
C ARG A 80 -1.19 1.09 20.17
N ILE A 81 -2.34 0.83 19.53
CA ILE A 81 -2.62 1.22 18.15
C ILE A 81 -3.71 2.30 18.14
N LEU A 82 -3.30 3.54 17.83
CA LEU A 82 -4.19 4.68 17.70
C LEU A 82 -4.71 4.76 16.26
N VAL A 83 -6.02 4.65 16.09
CA VAL A 83 -6.67 4.73 14.76
C VAL A 83 -7.29 6.12 14.58
N LEU A 84 -6.87 6.83 13.54
CA LEU A 84 -7.43 8.11 13.11
C LEU A 84 -8.22 7.91 11.82
N ARG A 85 -9.40 8.52 11.69
CA ARG A 85 -10.27 8.38 10.50
C ARG A 85 -10.67 9.75 9.95
N PRO A 86 -9.73 10.46 9.28
CA PRO A 86 -10.06 11.72 8.63
C PRO A 86 -11.00 11.45 7.45
N THR A 87 -12.02 12.29 7.33
CA THR A 87 -13.04 12.23 6.26
C THR A 87 -12.80 13.27 5.16
N SER A 88 -11.88 14.22 5.38
CA SER A 88 -11.50 15.27 4.45
C SER A 88 -10.00 15.50 4.41
N LEU A 89 -9.50 16.17 3.36
CA LEU A 89 -8.09 16.56 3.28
C LEU A 89 -7.67 17.53 4.39
N SER A 90 -8.61 18.36 4.88
CA SER A 90 -8.37 19.26 6.03
C SER A 90 -8.12 18.46 7.31
N GLU A 91 -9.02 17.53 7.66
CA GLU A 91 -8.86 16.66 8.83
C GLU A 91 -7.59 15.80 8.75
N PHE A 92 -7.23 15.35 7.55
CA PHE A 92 -5.97 14.64 7.32
C PHE A 92 -4.75 15.53 7.58
N THR A 93 -4.80 16.80 7.15
CA THR A 93 -3.75 17.79 7.41
C THR A 93 -3.58 18.05 8.90
N GLU A 94 -4.68 18.25 9.62
CA GLU A 94 -4.69 18.42 11.08
C GLU A 94 -4.14 17.19 11.79
N SER A 95 -4.55 16.00 11.36
CA SER A 95 -4.05 14.72 11.88
C SER A 95 -2.53 14.62 11.74
N LEU A 96 -1.96 14.97 10.58
CA LEU A 96 -0.51 14.97 10.37
C LEU A 96 0.23 15.96 11.27
N GLN A 97 -0.33 17.16 11.48
CA GLN A 97 0.24 18.15 12.39
C GLN A 97 0.23 17.67 13.84
N GLN A 98 -0.87 17.06 14.29
CA GLN A 98 -0.97 16.46 15.62
C GLN A 98 -0.02 15.28 15.81
N ILE A 99 0.16 14.45 14.77
CA ILE A 99 1.12 13.34 14.81
C ILE A 99 2.53 13.85 15.09
N LYS A 100 2.97 14.93 14.43
CA LYS A 100 4.29 15.52 14.68
C LYS A 100 4.52 15.85 16.16
N VAL A 101 3.50 16.32 16.87
CA VAL A 101 3.55 16.57 18.31
C VAL A 101 3.55 15.26 19.11
N SER A 102 2.67 14.32 18.72
CA SER A 102 2.54 12.99 19.34
C SER A 102 3.83 12.18 19.28
N LEU A 103 4.61 12.28 18.19
CA LEU A 103 5.91 11.61 18.05
C LEU A 103 6.94 12.07 19.09
N LEU A 104 6.81 13.28 19.64
CA LEU A 104 7.70 13.81 20.67
C LEU A 104 7.29 13.34 22.08
N GLN A 105 6.00 13.09 22.28
CA GLN A 105 5.41 12.79 23.60
C GLN A 105 5.25 11.29 23.84
N HIS A 106 5.15 10.50 22.79
CA HIS A 106 4.86 9.07 22.85
C HIS A 106 5.91 8.25 22.11
N LYS A 107 6.12 7.01 22.56
CA LYS A 107 7.02 6.04 21.92
C LYS A 107 6.40 5.45 20.64
N VAL A 108 6.04 6.29 19.68
CA VAL A 108 5.51 5.84 18.39
C VAL A 108 6.64 5.21 17.57
N LYS A 109 6.40 4.03 16.99
CA LYS A 109 7.38 3.25 16.22
C LYS A 109 6.93 2.92 14.81
N LEU A 110 5.72 3.29 14.42
CA LEU A 110 5.19 3.09 13.07
C LEU A 110 4.05 4.09 12.81
N LEU A 111 4.06 4.69 11.63
CA LEU A 111 2.90 5.38 11.06
C LEU A 111 2.43 4.63 9.81
N VAL A 112 1.15 4.27 9.79
CA VAL A 112 0.48 3.70 8.62
C VAL A 112 -0.55 4.69 8.10
N ILE A 113 -0.61 4.88 6.77
CA ILE A 113 -1.64 5.67 6.09
C ILE A 113 -2.32 4.80 5.03
N ASP A 114 -3.56 4.39 5.30
CA ASP A 114 -4.34 3.46 4.49
C ASP A 114 -5.73 4.06 4.14
N SER A 115 -5.95 4.65 2.96
CA SER A 115 -4.98 5.06 1.95
C SER A 115 -5.04 6.57 1.72
N MET A 116 -3.93 7.19 1.34
CA MET A 116 -3.98 8.59 0.90
C MET A 116 -4.77 8.75 -0.40
N ALA A 117 -4.82 7.72 -1.24
CA ALA A 117 -5.45 7.80 -2.56
C ALA A 117 -6.95 8.10 -2.46
N ALA A 118 -7.64 7.58 -1.45
CA ALA A 118 -9.08 7.82 -1.27
C ALA A 118 -9.43 9.30 -1.05
N LEU A 119 -8.64 10.00 -0.23
CA LEU A 119 -8.83 11.44 0.04
C LEU A 119 -8.56 12.29 -1.20
N VAL A 120 -7.65 11.84 -2.05
CA VAL A 120 -7.27 12.55 -3.28
C VAL A 120 -8.29 12.31 -4.39
N SER A 121 -8.86 11.10 -4.47
CA SER A 121 -9.87 10.76 -5.48
C SER A 121 -11.25 11.36 -5.19
N GLY A 122 -11.63 11.53 -3.91
CA GLY A 122 -12.93 12.11 -3.55
C GLY A 122 -13.09 13.60 -3.91
N GLU A 123 -11.99 14.35 -3.99
CA GLU A 123 -12.02 15.78 -4.38
C GLU A 123 -11.97 15.98 -5.92
N ASN A 124 -11.84 14.91 -6.70
CA ASN A 124 -11.52 14.95 -8.13
C ASN A 124 -12.74 15.09 -9.06
N GLU A 125 -13.96 15.21 -8.54
CA GLU A 125 -15.18 15.39 -9.35
C GLU A 125 -15.34 16.80 -9.94
N GLN A 126 -14.51 17.77 -9.54
CA GLN A 126 -14.61 19.17 -9.98
C GLN A 126 -13.38 19.63 -10.81
N GLY A 127 -13.18 19.03 -11.98
CA GLY A 127 -12.69 19.71 -13.21
C GLY A 127 -11.34 20.46 -13.25
N LEU A 128 -10.53 20.53 -12.18
CA LEU A 128 -9.18 21.13 -12.22
C LEU A 128 -8.08 20.12 -11.91
N PRO A 129 -7.00 20.05 -12.70
CA PRO A 129 -5.92 19.09 -12.51
C PRO A 129 -5.02 19.54 -11.34
N ARG A 130 -5.38 19.20 -10.11
CA ARG A 130 -4.60 19.60 -8.92
C ARG A 130 -3.58 18.56 -8.49
N GLN A 131 -2.68 18.19 -9.40
CA GLN A 131 -1.42 17.49 -9.04
C GLN A 131 -0.54 18.31 -8.06
N HIS A 132 -0.91 19.58 -7.79
CA HIS A 132 -0.25 20.48 -6.83
C HIS A 132 -0.79 20.42 -5.38
N ALA A 133 -1.98 19.86 -5.11
CA ALA A 133 -2.60 19.94 -3.78
C ALA A 133 -1.88 19.12 -2.69
N LEU A 134 -1.11 18.11 -3.08
CA LEU A 134 -0.43 17.19 -2.15
C LEU A 134 1.04 17.52 -1.91
N GLY A 135 1.58 18.58 -2.53
CA GLY A 135 3.00 18.90 -2.42
C GLY A 135 3.47 19.08 -0.97
N TRP A 136 2.62 19.73 -0.15
CA TRP A 136 2.86 19.86 1.28
C TRP A 136 2.81 18.52 2.00
N HIS A 137 1.76 17.69 1.80
CA HIS A 137 1.63 16.39 2.46
C HIS A 137 2.77 15.45 2.12
N ILE A 138 3.17 15.40 0.85
CA ILE A 138 4.32 14.60 0.38
C ILE A 138 5.59 15.01 1.13
N SER A 139 5.90 16.31 1.11
CA SER A 139 7.10 16.85 1.74
C SER A 139 7.08 16.66 3.25
N PHE A 140 5.92 16.88 3.88
CA PHE A 140 5.72 16.73 5.30
C PHE A 140 5.88 15.28 5.74
N ILE A 141 5.24 14.32 5.07
CA ILE A 141 5.32 12.90 5.41
C ILE A 141 6.75 12.38 5.23
N LYS A 142 7.42 12.75 4.14
CA LYS A 142 8.81 12.38 3.90
C LYS A 142 9.73 12.92 5.00
N SER A 143 9.60 14.22 5.30
CA SER A 143 10.32 14.88 6.38
C SER A 143 10.04 14.21 7.74
N LEU A 144 8.78 13.87 8.00
CA LEU A 144 8.36 13.20 9.22
C LEU A 144 9.08 11.85 9.38
N ALA A 145 9.17 11.04 8.32
CA ALA A 145 9.91 9.77 8.35
C ALA A 145 11.38 10.02 8.71
N GLU A 146 12.06 10.91 7.97
CA GLU A 146 13.49 11.18 8.10
C GLU A 146 13.86 11.70 9.50
N PHE A 147 13.11 12.67 10.03
CA PHE A 147 13.39 13.28 11.34
C PHE A 147 13.04 12.38 12.52
N SER A 148 11.88 11.73 12.47
CA SER A 148 11.44 10.87 13.59
C SER A 148 12.12 9.52 13.62
N ARG A 149 12.80 9.13 12.52
CA ARG A 149 13.43 7.82 12.35
C ARG A 149 12.47 6.66 12.64
N ILE A 150 11.19 6.81 12.25
CA ILE A 150 10.21 5.71 12.26
C ILE A 150 9.91 5.26 10.83
N PRO A 151 9.51 3.99 10.62
CA PRO A 151 8.93 3.56 9.35
C PRO A 151 7.59 4.27 9.12
N ILE A 152 7.41 4.83 7.93
CA ILE A 152 6.12 5.32 7.46
C ILE A 152 5.70 4.50 6.24
N VAL A 153 4.53 3.87 6.34
CA VAL A 153 3.95 3.04 5.27
C VAL A 153 2.67 3.67 4.77
N VAL A 154 2.60 3.89 3.46
CA VAL A 154 1.43 4.45 2.79
C VAL A 154 0.91 3.46 1.77
N THR A 155 -0.39 3.18 1.79
CA THR A 155 -1.01 2.35 0.76
C THR A 155 -1.46 3.22 -0.41
N ASN A 156 -1.36 2.67 -1.62
CA ASN A 156 -1.80 3.33 -2.84
C ASN A 156 -2.61 2.34 -3.70
N GLN A 157 -3.57 2.88 -4.45
CA GLN A 157 -4.36 2.13 -5.41
C GLN A 157 -3.71 2.18 -6.81
N VAL A 158 -4.21 1.36 -7.71
CA VAL A 158 -3.86 1.39 -9.13
C VAL A 158 -4.95 2.08 -9.92
N ARG A 159 -4.57 2.72 -11.02
CA ARG A 159 -5.47 3.29 -12.03
C ARG A 159 -4.99 2.88 -13.43
N SER A 160 -5.89 2.88 -14.40
CA SER A 160 -5.50 2.69 -15.80
C SER A 160 -4.73 3.92 -16.31
N ARG A 161 -3.68 3.70 -17.09
CA ARG A 161 -2.92 4.76 -17.77
C ARG A 161 -3.68 5.20 -19.01
N SER A 162 -4.13 6.46 -19.04
CA SER A 162 -4.67 7.08 -20.26
C SER A 162 -3.53 7.38 -21.26
N ARG A 163 -3.80 7.32 -22.56
CA ARG A 163 -2.83 7.65 -23.64
C ARG A 163 -2.26 9.07 -23.50
N ASP A 164 -3.01 10.00 -22.89
CA ASP A 164 -2.61 11.41 -22.74
C ASP A 164 -1.49 11.65 -21.70
N GLU A 165 -1.18 10.68 -20.83
CA GLU A 165 -0.06 10.80 -19.89
C GLU A 165 1.29 10.38 -20.52
N ALA A 166 1.27 9.73 -21.69
CA ALA A 166 2.49 9.34 -22.40
C ALA A 166 3.22 10.54 -23.02
N SER A 167 2.52 11.65 -23.28
CA SER A 167 3.04 12.86 -23.92
C SER A 167 3.66 13.88 -22.95
N GLN A 168 3.70 13.61 -21.64
CA GLN A 168 4.35 14.49 -20.64
C GLN A 168 5.85 14.24 -20.45
N TYR A 169 6.45 13.30 -21.18
CA TYR A 169 7.88 13.00 -21.09
C TYR A 169 8.66 13.62 -22.25
N SER A 170 9.51 14.59 -21.97
CA SER A 170 10.49 15.13 -22.93
C SER A 170 11.72 14.23 -23.15
N PHE A 171 11.78 13.05 -22.52
CA PHE A 171 12.93 12.12 -22.61
C PHE A 171 12.57 10.66 -22.97
N GLN A 172 11.30 10.30 -23.11
CA GLN A 172 10.97 8.97 -23.65
C GLN A 172 11.11 9.00 -25.17
N VAL A 173 12.11 8.29 -25.69
CA VAL A 173 12.21 7.93 -27.10
C VAL A 173 10.87 7.32 -27.51
N GLN A 174 10.26 7.85 -28.57
CA GLN A 174 9.12 7.21 -29.21
C GLN A 174 9.57 5.84 -29.71
N SER A 175 9.36 4.79 -28.92
CA SER A 175 9.30 3.43 -29.45
C SER A 175 8.03 3.36 -30.30
N ARG A 176 8.14 3.76 -31.56
CA ARG A 176 7.19 3.42 -32.61
C ARG A 176 7.36 1.94 -32.94
N ASP A 177 6.94 1.08 -32.03
CA ASP A 177 6.73 -0.32 -32.38
C ASP A 177 5.24 -0.50 -32.64
N ASP A 178 4.92 -0.78 -33.90
CA ASP A 178 3.61 -1.17 -34.41
C ASP A 178 3.14 -2.46 -33.71
N ALA A 179 2.58 -2.33 -32.51
CA ALA A 179 1.89 -3.42 -31.83
C ALA A 179 0.43 -3.45 -32.33
N VAL A 180 0.15 -4.43 -33.20
CA VAL A 180 -1.22 -4.86 -33.55
C VAL A 180 -2.00 -5.09 -32.24
N GLU A 181 -3.04 -4.30 -32.02
CA GLU A 181 -3.91 -4.40 -30.84
C GLU A 181 -4.67 -5.74 -30.89
N ASP A 182 -4.28 -6.70 -30.04
CA ASP A 182 -5.13 -7.86 -29.70
C ASP A 182 -6.17 -7.38 -28.66
N PRO A 183 -7.48 -7.37 -28.97
CA PRO A 183 -8.52 -6.80 -28.10
C PRO A 183 -8.77 -7.59 -26.80
N THR A 184 -8.02 -8.67 -26.56
CA THR A 184 -8.11 -9.51 -25.36
C THR A 184 -7.20 -9.06 -24.22
N ASN A 185 -6.28 -8.12 -24.45
CA ASN A 185 -5.32 -7.65 -23.44
C ASN A 185 -5.91 -6.50 -22.58
N PHE A 186 -6.85 -6.83 -21.69
CA PHE A 186 -7.35 -5.92 -20.64
C PHE A 186 -6.30 -5.55 -19.57
N ASP A 187 -5.05 -6.03 -19.71
CA ASP A 187 -3.86 -5.57 -18.98
C ASP A 187 -3.42 -4.16 -19.44
N SER A 188 -4.40 -3.25 -19.63
CA SER A 188 -4.19 -1.83 -19.84
C SER A 188 -3.24 -1.31 -18.76
N HIS A 189 -2.10 -0.75 -19.18
CA HIS A 189 -0.98 -0.37 -18.31
C HIS A 189 -1.43 0.25 -16.97
N LEU A 190 -1.50 -0.57 -15.91
CA LEU A 190 -1.87 -0.10 -14.59
C LEU A 190 -0.71 0.68 -13.98
N VAL A 191 -1.01 1.85 -13.42
CA VAL A 191 -0.05 2.73 -12.76
C VAL A 191 -0.53 3.12 -11.38
N ALA A 192 0.41 3.47 -10.50
CA ALA A 192 0.12 3.96 -9.15
C ALA A 192 -0.72 5.25 -9.20
N ALA A 193 -1.76 5.35 -8.37
CA ALA A 193 -2.76 6.42 -8.50
C ALA A 193 -2.23 7.81 -8.13
N LEU A 194 -1.40 7.92 -7.08
CA LEU A 194 -0.85 9.19 -6.56
C LEU A 194 0.12 9.95 -7.50
N GLY A 195 0.48 9.39 -8.66
CA GLY A 195 1.21 10.11 -9.70
C GLY A 195 2.71 10.35 -9.45
N ILE A 196 3.31 11.20 -10.29
CA ILE A 196 4.77 11.32 -10.45
C ILE A 196 5.45 11.96 -9.23
N HIS A 197 4.89 13.05 -8.69
CA HIS A 197 5.45 13.72 -7.51
C HIS A 197 5.57 12.76 -6.31
N TRP A 198 4.54 11.93 -6.09
CA TRP A 198 4.57 10.87 -5.09
C TRP A 198 5.65 9.83 -5.40
N ALA A 199 5.72 9.37 -6.66
CA ALA A 199 6.69 8.37 -7.08
C ALA A 199 8.16 8.78 -6.87
N HIS A 200 8.48 10.08 -6.96
CA HIS A 200 9.81 10.59 -6.63
C HIS A 200 10.06 10.66 -5.12
N ALA A 201 9.05 11.00 -4.32
CA ALA A 201 9.19 11.13 -2.87
C ALA A 201 9.35 9.79 -2.14
N VAL A 202 8.68 8.73 -2.63
CA VAL A 202 8.75 7.37 -2.07
C VAL A 202 10.16 6.82 -2.20
N THR A 203 10.70 6.28 -1.11
CA THR A 203 12.04 5.66 -1.10
C THR A 203 11.96 4.19 -1.48
N ILE A 204 10.97 3.47 -0.94
CA ILE A 204 10.75 2.04 -1.21
C ILE A 204 9.34 1.85 -1.76
N ARG A 205 9.21 1.14 -2.87
CA ARG A 205 7.92 0.76 -3.45
C ARG A 205 7.78 -0.75 -3.49
N LEU A 206 6.79 -1.24 -2.78
CA LEU A 206 6.32 -2.61 -2.83
C LEU A 206 5.06 -2.68 -3.70
N VAL A 207 5.08 -3.53 -4.72
CA VAL A 207 3.93 -3.74 -5.63
C VAL A 207 3.30 -5.08 -5.29
N LEU A 208 2.01 -5.08 -4.96
CA LEU A 208 1.19 -6.28 -4.85
C LEU A 208 0.42 -6.49 -6.14
N GLU A 209 0.56 -7.68 -6.73
CA GLU A 209 -0.14 -8.03 -7.95
C GLU A 209 -0.64 -9.48 -7.93
N THR A 210 -1.54 -9.79 -8.86
CA THR A 210 -1.95 -11.18 -9.14
C THR A 210 -1.54 -11.53 -10.55
N LYS A 211 -0.77 -12.62 -10.70
CA LYS A 211 -0.36 -13.18 -11.98
C LYS A 211 -0.71 -14.67 -12.01
N SER A 212 -1.47 -15.09 -13.01
CA SER A 212 -1.90 -16.49 -13.17
C SER A 212 -2.57 -17.07 -11.91
N GLY A 213 -3.45 -16.29 -11.28
CA GLY A 213 -4.14 -16.68 -10.04
C GLY A 213 -3.31 -16.66 -8.75
N GLN A 214 -2.00 -16.40 -8.83
CA GLN A 214 -1.11 -16.31 -7.67
C GLN A 214 -0.75 -14.87 -7.34
N ARG A 215 -0.68 -14.53 -6.05
CA ARG A 215 -0.33 -13.18 -5.59
C ARG A 215 1.18 -13.05 -5.37
N PHE A 216 1.74 -11.92 -5.80
CA PHE A 216 3.16 -11.60 -5.67
C PHE A 216 3.37 -10.23 -5.04
N MET A 217 4.37 -10.13 -4.17
CA MET A 217 4.89 -8.89 -3.63
C MET A 217 6.24 -8.61 -4.28
N LYS A 218 6.31 -7.56 -5.08
CA LYS A 218 7.53 -7.14 -5.78
C LYS A 218 8.20 -5.97 -5.07
N VAL A 219 9.52 -5.97 -5.05
CA VAL A 219 10.33 -4.78 -4.71
C VAL A 219 10.59 -4.00 -6.00
N ALA A 220 9.72 -3.04 -6.31
CA ALA A 220 9.80 -2.28 -7.55
C ALA A 220 10.77 -1.09 -7.48
N LYS A 221 10.95 -0.52 -6.27
CA LYS A 221 11.90 0.57 -6.02
C LYS A 221 12.54 0.34 -4.65
N SER A 222 13.86 0.29 -4.57
CA SER A 222 14.62 0.28 -3.32
C SER A 222 16.07 0.70 -3.60
N PRO A 223 16.70 1.54 -2.76
CA PRO A 223 18.14 1.81 -2.86
C PRO A 223 19.00 0.69 -2.27
N MET A 224 18.41 -0.26 -1.52
CA MET A 224 19.14 -1.25 -0.72
C MET A 224 18.86 -2.69 -1.13
N SER A 225 17.91 -2.94 -2.03
CA SER A 225 17.45 -4.29 -2.36
C SER A 225 17.28 -4.44 -3.86
N PRO A 226 17.68 -5.59 -4.44
CA PRO A 226 17.42 -5.87 -5.85
C PRO A 226 15.92 -6.01 -6.11
N SER A 227 15.54 -5.92 -7.38
CA SER A 227 14.17 -6.13 -7.81
C SER A 227 13.82 -7.61 -7.74
N LEU A 228 13.11 -7.99 -6.67
CA LEU A 228 12.67 -9.36 -6.40
C LEU A 228 11.16 -9.42 -6.30
N ALA A 229 10.58 -10.57 -6.64
CA ALA A 229 9.18 -10.92 -6.45
C ALA A 229 9.04 -12.11 -5.50
N PHE A 230 8.14 -11.97 -4.52
CA PHE A 230 7.87 -13.01 -3.52
C PHE A 230 6.41 -13.45 -3.62
N PRO A 231 6.13 -14.74 -3.86
CA PRO A 231 4.78 -15.25 -3.84
C PRO A 231 4.23 -15.19 -2.40
N PHE A 232 2.98 -14.74 -2.24
CA PHE A 232 2.33 -14.64 -0.93
C PHE A 232 0.88 -15.13 -0.96
N TYR A 233 0.36 -15.46 0.21
CA TYR A 233 -1.06 -15.75 0.42
C TYR A 233 -1.59 -14.99 1.65
N ILE A 234 -2.90 -14.98 1.81
CA ILE A 234 -3.58 -14.37 2.95
C ILE A 234 -4.41 -15.46 3.64
N SER A 235 -4.18 -15.64 4.94
CA SER A 235 -4.92 -16.58 5.79
C SER A 235 -5.43 -15.89 7.07
N SER A 236 -5.96 -16.64 8.03
CA SER A 236 -6.31 -16.12 9.36
C SER A 236 -5.10 -15.47 10.06
N SER A 237 -3.87 -15.93 9.79
CA SER A 237 -2.60 -15.34 10.26
C SER A 237 -2.13 -14.10 9.47
N GLY A 238 -3.00 -13.52 8.63
CA GLY A 238 -2.69 -12.35 7.82
C GLY A 238 -1.91 -12.71 6.56
N ILE A 239 -1.06 -11.80 6.10
CA ILE A 239 -0.19 -12.02 4.93
C ILE A 239 1.02 -12.89 5.32
N SER A 240 1.33 -13.89 4.49
CA SER A 240 2.50 -14.76 4.65
C SER A 240 3.09 -15.09 3.29
N LEU A 241 4.42 -15.16 3.21
CA LEU A 241 5.12 -15.60 2.00
C LEU A 241 4.94 -17.10 1.81
N LEU A 242 4.91 -17.57 0.56
CA LEU A 242 4.99 -19.00 0.23
C LEU A 242 6.44 -19.49 0.29
N SER A 243 7.40 -18.62 -0.05
CA SER A 243 8.82 -18.88 0.01
C SER A 243 9.56 -17.59 0.36
N ASP A 244 10.65 -17.72 1.10
CA ASP A 244 11.58 -16.62 1.37
C ASP A 244 12.57 -16.42 0.21
N ASP A 245 12.60 -17.34 -0.76
CA ASP A 245 13.41 -17.22 -1.97
C ASP A 245 12.73 -16.27 -2.96
N GLY A 246 13.35 -15.11 -3.17
CA GLY A 246 12.88 -14.10 -4.12
C GLY A 246 13.16 -14.50 -5.57
N ILE A 247 12.19 -14.30 -6.44
CA ILE A 247 12.33 -14.46 -7.89
C ILE A 247 12.89 -13.16 -8.46
N GLU A 248 14.06 -13.21 -9.10
CA GLU A 248 14.66 -12.03 -9.72
C GLU A 248 13.82 -11.49 -10.88
N MET A 249 13.63 -10.18 -10.91
CA MET A 249 12.82 -9.49 -11.90
C MET A 249 13.71 -8.65 -12.82
N THR A 250 13.59 -8.85 -14.12
CA THR A 250 14.37 -8.11 -15.13
C THR A 250 13.51 -7.23 -16.01
N GLY A 251 14.01 -6.04 -16.34
CA GLY A 251 13.44 -5.16 -17.36
C GLY A 251 12.07 -4.55 -16.98
N PRO A 252 11.13 -4.40 -17.94
CA PRO A 252 9.90 -3.64 -17.74
C PRO A 252 8.95 -4.25 -16.68
N GLN A 253 9.08 -5.54 -16.38
CA GLN A 253 8.21 -6.27 -15.44
C GLN A 253 8.31 -5.78 -13.98
N ILE A 254 9.35 -5.02 -13.64
CA ILE A 254 9.58 -4.45 -12.31
C ILE A 254 8.48 -3.46 -11.92
N ASN A 255 8.06 -2.62 -12.88
CA ASN A 255 7.07 -1.56 -12.64
C ASN A 255 5.67 -1.89 -13.17
N THR A 256 5.54 -2.93 -13.99
CA THR A 256 4.24 -3.42 -14.45
C THR A 256 3.46 -4.03 -13.28
N ILE A 257 2.20 -3.63 -13.17
CA ILE A 257 1.26 -4.17 -12.18
C ILE A 257 0.24 -5.00 -12.92
N HIS A 258 0.23 -6.31 -12.69
CA HIS A 258 -0.77 -7.21 -13.28
C HIS A 258 -2.02 -7.32 -12.39
N CYS A 259 -3.19 -7.33 -13.02
CA CYS A 259 -4.45 -7.56 -12.33
C CYS A 259 -5.37 -8.42 -13.19
N GLN A 260 -5.45 -9.71 -12.88
CA GLN A 260 -6.51 -10.53 -13.46
C GLN A 260 -7.84 -10.15 -12.81
N GLY A 261 -8.72 -9.48 -13.57
CA GLY A 261 -10.14 -9.49 -13.26
C GLY A 261 -10.65 -10.93 -13.41
N HIS A 262 -11.49 -11.39 -12.49
CA HIS A 262 -12.30 -12.58 -12.77
C HIS A 262 -13.17 -12.27 -13.99
N SER A 263 -12.73 -12.69 -15.18
CA SER A 263 -13.58 -12.76 -16.35
C SER A 263 -14.47 -13.99 -16.18
N SER A 264 -15.49 -13.90 -15.33
CA SER A 264 -16.70 -14.67 -15.58
C SER A 264 -17.35 -14.03 -16.80
N ILE A 265 -16.88 -14.44 -17.99
CA ILE A 265 -17.58 -14.21 -19.25
C ILE A 265 -18.89 -14.97 -19.10
N ILE A 266 -19.94 -14.25 -18.69
CA ILE A 266 -21.30 -14.71 -18.89
C ILE A 266 -21.52 -14.51 -20.40
N ASN A 267 -21.33 -15.58 -21.16
CA ASN A 267 -21.87 -15.66 -22.52
C ASN A 267 -23.39 -15.56 -22.40
N PHE A 268 -23.93 -14.36 -22.61
CA PHE A 268 -25.31 -14.23 -23.07
C PHE A 268 -25.31 -14.64 -24.54
N ASP A 269 -25.33 -15.96 -24.78
CA ASP A 269 -25.77 -16.48 -26.07
C ASP A 269 -27.21 -16.05 -26.28
N GLY A 270 -27.44 -15.49 -27.47
CA GLY A 270 -28.69 -14.85 -27.82
C GLY A 270 -29.84 -15.83 -28.01
N GLU A 271 -31.03 -15.38 -27.63
CA GLU A 271 -32.25 -15.74 -28.33
C GLU A 271 -32.89 -14.44 -28.84
N ARG A 272 -32.75 -14.23 -30.15
CA ARG A 272 -33.73 -13.44 -30.91
C ARG A 272 -34.99 -14.30 -30.96
N LEU A 273 -36.06 -13.84 -30.33
CA LEU A 273 -37.40 -14.28 -30.65
C LEU A 273 -38.14 -13.15 -31.38
N GLN A 274 -38.87 -13.61 -32.39
CA GLN A 274 -39.57 -12.88 -33.45
C GLN A 274 -40.60 -11.88 -32.96
#